data_AF-A0A939VXA5-F1
#
_entry.id   AF-A0A939VXA5-F1
#
_cell.length_a   1.000
_cell.length_b   1.000
_cell.length_c   1.000
_cell.angle_alpha   90.00
_cell.angle_beta   90.00
_cell.angle_gamma   90.00
#
_symmetry.space_group_name_H-M   'P 1'
#
loop_
_entity.id
_entity.type
_entity.pdbx_description
1 polymer ?
#
loop_
_entity_poly.entity_id
_entity_poly.type
_entity_poly.pdbx_seq_one_letter_code
_entity_poly.pdbx_strand_id
1 'polypeptide(L)'
;MKDENPATLIGTVVFIRKNISSKSEGTYPVLYQNKDQSTPILMREDNPFENNAIVPFDGKLVKITGTMGRGGVFLVSEICPITRELEYPATETSTPDNDLQNKN
;
A
#
# COMPACT_ATOMS: atom_id res chain seq x y z
N MET A 1 0.19 32.80 -1.84
CA MET A 1 0.43 31.45 -1.29
C MET A 1 -0.01 30.47 -2.36
N LYS A 2 0.82 29.51 -2.79
CA LYS A 2 0.35 28.47 -3.71
C LYS A 2 -0.39 27.46 -2.84
N ASP A 3 -1.69 27.29 -3.09
CA ASP A 3 -2.50 26.27 -2.45
C ASP A 3 -1.89 24.90 -2.72
N GLU A 4 -1.21 24.34 -1.72
CA GLU A 4 -0.81 22.94 -1.75
C GLU A 4 -2.07 22.11 -1.51
N ASN A 5 -2.85 21.88 -2.58
CA ASN A 5 -4.05 21.06 -2.47
C ASN A 5 -3.63 19.63 -2.11
N PRO A 6 -4.08 19.11 -0.94
CA PRO A 6 -3.81 17.74 -0.58
C PRO A 6 -4.47 16.81 -1.59
N ALA A 7 -3.75 15.74 -1.95
CA ALA A 7 -4.25 14.67 -2.80
C ALA A 7 -4.29 13.36 -2.02
N THR A 8 -5.16 12.46 -2.47
CA THR A 8 -5.22 11.09 -1.97
C THR A 8 -4.81 10.15 -3.09
N LEU A 9 -3.85 9.26 -2.81
CA LEU A 9 -3.37 8.25 -3.73
C LEU A 9 -3.61 6.85 -3.14
N ILE A 10 -3.85 5.88 -4.01
CA ILE A 10 -3.95 4.47 -3.64
C ILE A 10 -2.92 3.71 -4.47
N GLY A 11 -2.18 2.81 -3.81
CA GLY A 11 -1.19 1.97 -4.46
C GLY A 11 -0.48 1.06 -3.47
N THR A 12 0.42 0.24 -3.97
CA THR A 12 1.24 -0.66 -3.15
C THR A 12 2.55 0.04 -2.81
N VAL A 13 2.93 0.04 -1.54
CA VAL A 13 4.26 0.53 -1.15
C VAL A 13 5.30 -0.51 -1.53
N VAL A 14 6.37 -0.07 -2.21
CA VAL A 14 7.50 -0.91 -2.59
C VAL A 14 8.79 -0.16 -2.30
N PHE A 15 9.77 -0.84 -1.73
CA PHE A 15 11.10 -0.30 -1.50
C PHE A 15 12.03 -0.67 -2.65
N ILE A 16 12.49 0.35 -3.40
CA ILE A 16 13.41 0.15 -4.52
C ILE A 16 14.84 0.54 -4.12
N ARG A 17 15.81 -0.27 -4.55
CA ARG A 17 17.22 0.11 -4.48
C ARG A 17 17.54 1.02 -5.66
N LYS A 18 18.04 2.23 -5.39
CA LYS A 18 18.54 3.12 -6.43
C LYS A 18 20.04 3.28 -6.26
N ASN A 19 20.79 2.98 -7.31
CA ASN A 19 22.22 3.23 -7.35
C ASN A 19 22.45 4.70 -7.72
N ILE A 20 22.49 5.58 -6.73
CA ILE A 20 22.69 7.02 -6.93
C ILE A 20 24.19 7.30 -6.84
N SER A 21 24.91 6.91 -7.91
CA SER A 21 26.38 7.03 -8.04
C SER A 21 27.19 6.23 -7.00
N SER A 22 28.51 6.12 -7.26
CA SER A 22 29.47 5.17 -6.67
C SER A 22 29.74 5.30 -5.17
N LYS A 23 28.92 6.02 -4.39
CA LYS A 23 29.15 6.27 -2.96
C LYS A 23 27.92 6.11 -2.05
N SER A 24 26.72 5.83 -2.57
CA SER A 24 25.55 5.62 -1.72
C SER A 24 24.48 4.78 -2.42
N GLU A 25 24.42 3.49 -2.07
CA GLU A 25 23.24 2.68 -2.33
C GLU A 25 22.19 3.01 -1.28
N GLY A 26 21.04 3.49 -1.74
CA GLY A 26 19.91 3.80 -0.87
C GLY A 26 18.68 3.02 -1.29
N THR A 27 17.93 2.54 -0.29
CA THR A 27 16.60 1.97 -0.50
C THR A 27 15.58 3.06 -0.20
N TYR A 28 14.67 3.32 -1.14
CA TYR A 28 13.69 4.39 -1.03
C TYR A 28 12.28 3.86 -1.26
N PRO A 29 11.27 4.32 -0.49
CA PRO A 29 9.90 3.90 -0.68
C PRO A 29 9.24 4.60 -1.87
N VAL A 30 8.47 3.83 -2.62
CA VAL A 30 7.70 4.28 -3.79
C VAL A 30 6.28 3.72 -3.67
N LEU A 31 5.29 4.54 -4.00
CA LEU A 31 3.92 4.09 -4.20
C LEU A 31 3.73 3.65 -5.64
N TYR A 32 3.52 2.36 -5.85
CA TYR A 32 3.20 1.77 -7.14
C TYR A 32 1.68 1.74 -7.34
N GLN A 33 1.16 2.56 -8.25
CA GLN A 33 -0.29 2.71 -8.45
C GLN A 33 -0.81 1.80 -9.57
N ASN A 34 -0.02 1.67 -10.65
CA ASN A 34 -0.30 0.80 -11.79
C ASN A 34 1.00 0.53 -12.57
N LYS A 35 0.91 -0.20 -13.70
CA LYS A 35 2.09 -0.63 -14.47
C LYS A 35 3.01 0.50 -14.93
N ASP A 36 2.45 1.67 -15.17
CA ASP A 36 3.14 2.81 -15.79
C ASP A 36 3.36 3.97 -14.82
N GLN A 37 2.79 3.88 -13.61
CA GLN A 37 2.77 4.97 -12.65
C GLN A 37 3.28 4.54 -11.29
N SER A 38 4.41 5.14 -10.91
CA SER A 38 4.98 5.03 -9.58
C SER A 38 5.40 6.40 -9.09
N THR A 39 5.18 6.65 -7.80
CA THR A 39 5.41 7.95 -7.18
C THR A 39 6.32 7.76 -5.97
N PRO A 40 7.52 8.37 -5.92
CA PRO A 40 8.34 8.36 -4.72
C PRO A 40 7.56 8.96 -3.55
N ILE A 41 7.61 8.32 -2.39
CA ILE A 41 6.89 8.79 -1.19
C ILE A 41 7.86 9.02 -0.05
N LEU A 42 7.54 9.98 0.81
CA LEU A 42 8.24 10.22 2.06
C LEU A 42 7.24 10.68 3.11
N MET A 43 7.38 10.23 4.35
CA MET A 43 6.52 10.73 5.42
C MET A 43 6.92 12.18 5.74
N ARG A 44 5.92 13.07 5.81
CA ARG A 44 6.13 14.47 6.14
C ARG A 44 6.79 14.55 7.52
N GLU A 45 7.82 15.39 7.65
CA GLU A 45 8.63 15.55 8.87
C GLU A 45 9.49 14.35 9.27
N ASP A 46 9.53 13.28 8.47
CA ASP A 46 10.34 12.10 8.76
C ASP A 46 11.76 12.25 8.18
N ASN A 47 12.76 11.82 8.95
CA ASN A 47 14.14 11.77 8.50
C ASN A 47 14.44 10.36 7.97
N PRO A 48 14.50 10.15 6.64
CA PRO A 48 14.62 8.80 6.06
C PRO A 48 15.91 8.07 6.43
N PHE A 49 16.89 8.77 7.02
CA PHE A 49 18.16 8.20 7.49
C PHE A 49 18.12 7.74 8.96
N GLU A 50 17.10 8.13 9.72
CA GLU A 50 16.99 7.85 11.16
C GLU A 50 15.74 7.04 11.50
N ASN A 51 14.61 7.36 10.87
CA ASN A 51 13.35 6.65 11.04
C ASN A 51 12.62 6.63 9.70
N ASN A 52 12.03 5.49 9.35
CA ASN A 52 11.25 5.38 8.14
C ASN A 52 9.91 4.76 8.50
N ALA A 53 8.96 5.63 8.85
CA ALA A 53 7.61 5.25 9.26
C ALA A 53 6.84 4.49 8.16
N ILE A 54 7.36 4.46 6.93
CA ILE A 54 6.76 3.77 5.78
C ILE A 54 7.15 2.28 5.75
N VAL A 55 8.24 1.86 6.40
CA VAL A 55 8.73 0.46 6.38
C VAL A 55 7.66 -0.58 6.74
N PRO A 56 6.81 -0.38 7.77
CA PRO A 56 5.74 -1.32 8.11
C PRO A 56 4.70 -1.55 7.01
N PHE A 57 4.70 -0.72 5.96
CA PHE A 57 3.77 -0.79 4.84
C PHE A 57 4.37 -1.45 3.60
N ASP A 58 5.64 -1.88 3.61
CA ASP A 58 6.25 -2.56 2.47
C ASP A 58 5.41 -3.75 1.97
N GLY A 59 5.15 -3.77 0.67
CA GLY A 59 4.30 -4.75 -0.01
C GLY A 59 2.80 -4.59 0.24
N LYS A 60 2.35 -3.63 1.07
CA LYS A 60 0.93 -3.45 1.39
C LYS A 60 0.27 -2.47 0.43
N LEU A 61 -0.97 -2.79 0.06
CA LEU A 61 -1.88 -1.84 -0.57
C LEU A 61 -2.31 -0.82 0.47
N VAL A 62 -2.11 0.46 0.18
CA VAL A 62 -2.40 1.56 1.09
C VAL A 62 -3.19 2.67 0.40
N LYS A 63 -3.93 3.44 1.21
CA LYS A 63 -4.39 4.79 0.87
C LYS A 63 -3.48 5.79 1.59
N ILE A 64 -2.90 6.71 0.85
CA ILE A 64 -2.10 7.81 1.40
C ILE A 64 -2.73 9.16 1.11
N THR A 65 -2.61 10.10 2.03
CA THR A 65 -2.99 11.51 1.84
C THR A 65 -1.76 12.38 2.04
N GLY A 66 -1.60 13.42 1.23
CA GLY A 66 -0.41 14.27 1.29
C GLY A 66 -0.35 15.32 0.20
N THR A 67 0.81 15.95 0.03
CA THR A 67 1.04 16.96 -1.01
C THR A 67 2.25 16.60 -1.87
N MET A 68 2.24 17.03 -3.14
CA MET A 68 3.40 16.86 -4.01
C MET A 68 4.49 17.87 -3.62
N GLY A 69 5.61 17.35 -3.13
CA GLY A 69 6.78 18.15 -2.78
C GLY A 69 7.67 18.49 -3.98
N ARG A 70 8.77 19.18 -3.70
CA ARG A 70 9.79 19.48 -4.73
C ARG A 70 10.47 18.19 -5.18
N GLY A 71 10.78 18.10 -6.47
CA GLY A 71 11.47 16.93 -7.06
C GLY A 71 10.55 15.72 -7.34
N GLY A 72 9.23 15.90 -7.29
CA GLY A 72 8.27 14.83 -7.62
C GLY A 72 8.08 13.78 -6.53
N VAL A 73 8.50 14.09 -5.29
CA VAL A 73 8.27 13.24 -4.12
C VAL A 73 6.95 13.63 -3.48
N PHE A 74 6.11 12.66 -3.20
CA PHE A 74 4.85 12.86 -2.51
C PHE A 74 5.07 12.79 -0.99
N LEU A 75 4.76 13.90 -0.31
CA LEU A 75 4.92 14.06 1.13
C LEU A 75 3.67 13.56 1.85
N VAL A 76 3.76 12.34 2.38
CA VAL A 76 2.68 11.62 3.06
C VAL A 76 2.42 12.25 4.42
N SER A 77 1.19 12.70 4.65
CA SER A 77 0.73 13.14 5.97
C SER A 77 0.01 12.02 6.71
N GLU A 78 -0.68 11.14 5.97
CA GLU A 78 -1.41 10.00 6.52
C GLU A 78 -1.26 8.79 5.60
N ILE A 79 -1.17 7.60 6.21
CA ILE A 79 -1.10 6.31 5.53
C ILE A 79 -2.00 5.30 6.23
N CYS A 80 -2.88 4.65 5.46
CA CYS A 80 -3.80 3.63 5.96
C CYS A 80 -3.68 2.36 5.10
N PRO A 81 -3.46 1.17 5.70
CA PRO A 81 -3.48 -0.07 4.97
C PRO A 81 -4.91 -0.39 4.51
N ILE A 82 -5.04 -0.85 3.27
CA ILE A 82 -6.31 -1.36 2.74
C ILE A 82 -6.29 -2.87 2.93
N THR A 83 -7.02 -3.36 3.93
CA THR A 83 -7.31 -4.78 4.05
C THR A 83 -8.36 -5.17 3.01
N ARG A 84 -7.98 -6.02 2.04
CA ARG A 84 -9.01 -6.76 1.30
C ARG A 84 -9.59 -7.76 2.29
N GLU A 85 -10.77 -7.49 2.82
CA GLU A 85 -11.57 -8.57 3.36
C GLU A 85 -11.90 -9.47 2.17
N LEU A 86 -11.28 -10.66 2.15
CA LEU A 86 -11.74 -11.73 1.27
C LEU A 86 -13.08 -12.16 1.86
N GLU A 87 -14.17 -11.55 1.39
CA GLU A 87 -15.49 -12.15 1.50
C GLU A 87 -15.43 -13.45 0.69
N TYR A 88 -15.03 -14.54 1.34
CA TYR A 88 -15.28 -15.85 0.82
C TYR A 88 -16.80 -16.04 0.86
N PRO A 89 -17.48 -16.30 -0.27
CA PRO A 89 -18.87 -16.73 -0.18
C PRO A 89 -18.88 -17.99 0.69
N ALA A 90 -19.63 -17.95 1.78
CA ALA A 90 -19.85 -19.13 2.60
C ALA A 90 -20.37 -20.23 1.66
N THR A 91 -19.57 -21.26 1.44
CA THR A 91 -20.04 -22.46 0.75
C THR A 91 -21.13 -23.04 1.63
N GLU A 92 -22.39 -22.88 1.22
CA GLU A 92 -23.50 -23.62 1.82
C GLU A 92 -23.17 -25.10 1.73
N THR A 93 -22.83 -25.70 2.86
CA THR A 93 -22.72 -27.14 3.00
C THR A 93 -24.12 -27.72 2.81
N SER A 94 -24.45 -28.05 1.57
CA SER A 94 -25.62 -28.89 1.27
C SER A 94 -25.44 -30.22 2.00
N THR A 95 -26.20 -30.39 3.08
CA THR A 95 -26.34 -31.68 3.74
C THR A 95 -27.14 -32.56 2.78
N PRO A 96 -26.65 -33.76 2.38
CA PRO A 96 -27.50 -34.67 1.64
C PRO A 96 -28.58 -35.20 2.59
N ASP A 97 -29.84 -34.89 2.28
CA ASP A 97 -31.02 -35.57 2.84
C ASP A 97 -30.93 -37.06 2.49
N ASN A 98 -30.50 -37.88 3.46
CA ASN A 98 -30.62 -39.33 3.37
C ASN A 98 -32.02 -39.73 3.84
N ASP A 99 -33.00 -39.51 2.97
CA ASP A 99 -34.26 -40.25 2.98
C ASP A 99 -34.05 -41.55 2.20
N LEU A 100 -33.78 -42.67 2.90
CA LEU A 100 -34.10 -43.99 2.36
C LEU A 100 -34.21 -45.06 3.46
N GLN A 101 -35.47 -45.32 3.84
CA GLN A 101 -36.10 -46.64 3.98
C GLN A 101 -35.33 -47.75 4.72
N ASN A 102 -35.89 -48.20 5.85
CA ASN A 102 -36.14 -49.63 6.01
C ASN A 102 -37.36 -49.91 6.89
N LYS A 103 -38.48 -50.23 6.21
CA LYS A 103 -39.49 -51.16 6.70
C LYS A 103 -38.96 -52.57 6.49
N ASN A 104 -38.85 -53.35 7.55
CA ASN A 104 -39.36 -54.73 7.69
C ASN A 104 -38.82 -55.36 8.98
#